data_AF-A0A662HR12-F1
#
_entry.id   AF-A0A662HR12-F1
#
_cell.length_a   1.000
_cell.length_b   1.000
_cell.length_c   1.000
_cell.angle_alpha   90.00
_cell.angle_beta   90.00
_cell.angle_gamma   90.00
#
_symmetry.space_group_name_H-M   'P 1'
#
loop_
_entity.id
_entity.type
_entity.pdbx_description
1 polymer ?
#
loop_
_entity_poly.entity_id
_entity_poly.type
_entity_poly.pdbx_seq_one_letter_code
_entity_poly.pdbx_strand_id
1 'polypeptide(L)'
;MRDYIESIADYISSTELFYKLPLIVDLKIIDLEIVNHWIEWLYKLTKEHEFTPLLWDRNYPPSIIATANALLVLTKGRKCELDYIVNALNNRRSKIGFWSEIHSTIPILKKILPFEWNYTRLSVYTSLRVLKAMSTYGYEDIVLDFIRRLENIQGRSGLWITDGRGDIELTAFILLYCNEYLSEVSKERAINALRSWLEEQLYLAINVNILKKTLVSLALIASGYVEVEFRNLLEYVKTLLSVQTPSGSLDYTPNRSNRKWITIEIMEHASKHIPELRHRLKRYIHRNIIKMDSVHKVLENIEKSATEYFRELLEENILRGIKTNSMKIYLLLLSSIFEQFHWVENRDAIEYLSKFKSIIHEEKLQRLDNEKRVYRALRKSLPNRIGNNTVHKLATTVSALYRFFSNYSMNNLKEFYGDLFKYTIKTVSTVLDPDTDLDKVSNLANALRIGASEGPSIRLLCTTLRSYPCIGVNTIASFIYYITKVFNIVDIDDVLSIEIPLDYRLIDILSRTGVMKRGRNISTREDLNRIAFELSPEDKLKILALRYLWMNYCTKGRYLHIPAAKCPLKGICSCRLLPRF
;
A
#
# COMPACT_ATOMS: atom_id res chain seq x y z
N MET A 1 -10.05 29.36 -1.95
CA MET A 1 -9.58 28.46 -3.03
C MET A 1 -8.34 27.75 -2.50
N ARG A 2 -8.28 26.41 -2.52
CA ARG A 2 -7.13 25.68 -1.95
C ARG A 2 -5.91 25.89 -2.85
N ASP A 3 -4.74 26.10 -2.25
CA ASP A 3 -3.47 26.22 -2.97
C ASP A 3 -3.23 24.96 -3.84
N TYR A 4 -3.03 25.14 -5.14
CA TYR A 4 -2.88 24.02 -6.09
C TYR A 4 -1.64 23.17 -5.76
N ILE A 5 -0.59 23.77 -5.20
CA ILE A 5 0.63 23.04 -4.79
C ILE A 5 0.35 22.19 -3.55
N GLU A 6 -0.47 22.69 -2.62
CA GLU A 6 -0.90 21.92 -1.45
C GLU A 6 -1.74 20.70 -1.87
N SER A 7 -2.65 20.88 -2.83
CA SER A 7 -3.47 19.80 -3.38
C SER A 7 -2.62 18.72 -4.06
N ILE A 8 -1.61 19.10 -4.85
CA ILE A 8 -0.66 18.14 -5.44
C ILE A 8 0.14 17.42 -4.34
N ALA A 9 0.65 18.16 -3.35
CA ALA A 9 1.44 17.58 -2.27
C ALA A 9 0.64 16.55 -1.46
N ASP A 10 -0.63 16.85 -1.17
CA ASP A 10 -1.58 15.92 -0.57
C ASP A 10 -1.76 14.66 -1.41
N TYR A 11 -1.94 14.81 -2.72
CA TYR A 11 -2.11 13.70 -3.65
C TYR A 11 -0.86 12.81 -3.65
N ILE A 12 0.34 13.38 -3.83
CA ILE A 12 1.62 12.66 -3.80
C ILE A 12 1.79 11.91 -2.48
N SER A 13 1.49 12.56 -1.35
CA SER A 13 1.61 11.96 -0.02
C SER A 13 0.68 10.74 0.15
N SER A 14 -0.44 10.70 -0.57
CA SER A 14 -1.40 9.60 -0.57
C SER A 14 -1.09 8.45 -1.54
N THR A 15 -0.07 8.59 -2.39
CA THR A 15 0.39 7.50 -3.27
C THR A 15 1.26 6.49 -2.54
N GLU A 16 1.46 5.31 -3.14
CA GLU A 16 2.32 4.24 -2.63
C GLU A 16 3.81 4.65 -2.61
N LEU A 17 4.59 4.04 -1.71
CA LEU A 17 6.02 4.34 -1.53
C LEU A 17 6.81 4.29 -2.83
N PHE A 18 6.53 3.30 -3.68
CA PHE A 18 7.15 3.15 -5.00
C PHE A 18 7.15 4.43 -5.83
N TYR A 19 6.06 5.21 -5.75
CA TYR A 19 5.96 6.45 -6.49
C TYR A 19 6.59 7.62 -5.73
N LYS A 20 6.22 7.83 -4.45
CA LYS A 20 6.57 9.06 -3.72
C LYS A 20 7.97 9.06 -3.10
N LEU A 21 8.51 7.90 -2.71
CA LEU A 21 9.76 7.83 -1.95
C LEU A 21 10.97 8.40 -2.72
N PRO A 22 11.15 8.13 -4.03
CA PRO A 22 12.21 8.77 -4.81
C PRO A 22 12.15 10.31 -4.76
N LEU A 23 10.94 10.88 -4.86
CA LEU A 23 10.74 12.33 -4.79
C LEU A 23 10.97 12.89 -3.37
N ILE A 24 10.54 12.18 -2.32
CA ILE A 24 10.80 12.54 -0.92
C ILE A 24 12.31 12.65 -0.66
N VAL A 25 13.08 11.67 -1.14
CA VAL A 25 14.54 11.63 -1.02
C VAL A 25 15.20 12.71 -1.89
N ASP A 26 14.68 12.99 -3.08
CA ASP A 26 15.16 14.11 -3.90
C ASP A 26 14.97 15.46 -3.20
N LEU A 27 13.79 15.69 -2.60
CA LEU A 27 13.45 16.90 -1.84
C LEU A 27 14.20 17.02 -0.51
N LYS A 28 15.06 16.04 -0.16
CA LYS A 28 15.81 15.99 1.10
C LYS A 28 14.89 16.00 2.33
N ILE A 29 13.84 15.19 2.30
CA ILE A 29 12.98 14.89 3.45
C ILE A 29 13.41 13.52 3.99
N ILE A 30 14.54 13.49 4.68
CA ILE A 30 15.19 12.26 5.19
C ILE A 30 15.48 12.35 6.70
N ASP A 31 15.06 13.45 7.33
CA ASP A 31 15.19 13.74 8.76
C ASP A 31 14.16 13.00 9.62
N LEU A 32 13.19 12.32 9.00
CA LEU A 32 12.09 11.63 9.68
C LEU A 32 12.42 10.14 9.86
N GLU A 33 12.12 9.61 11.05
CA GLU A 33 12.40 8.22 11.42
C GLU A 33 11.66 7.24 10.52
N ILE A 34 10.40 7.53 10.19
CA ILE A 34 9.61 6.70 9.29
C ILE A 34 10.20 6.62 7.87
N VAL A 35 10.88 7.67 7.40
CA VAL A 35 11.52 7.65 6.09
C VAL A 35 12.76 6.75 6.12
N ASN A 36 13.55 6.82 7.19
CA ASN A 36 14.66 5.88 7.39
C ASN A 36 14.14 4.45 7.46
N HIS A 37 13.03 4.21 8.17
CA HIS A 37 12.39 2.91 8.22
C HIS A 37 11.99 2.38 6.83
N TRP A 38 11.44 3.23 5.95
CA TRP A 38 11.15 2.86 4.56
C TRP A 38 12.39 2.55 3.73
N ILE A 39 13.48 3.31 3.92
CA ILE A 39 14.77 3.08 3.23
C ILE A 39 15.37 1.75 3.67
N GLU A 40 15.34 1.45 4.97
CA GLU A 40 15.82 0.18 5.54
C GLU A 40 15.03 -1.02 5.03
N TRP A 41 13.70 -0.91 5.03
CA TRP A 41 12.83 -1.95 4.47
C TRP A 41 13.13 -2.18 2.97
N LEU A 42 13.26 -1.10 2.19
CA LEU A 42 13.56 -1.21 0.76
C LEU A 42 14.92 -1.87 0.53
N TYR A 43 15.92 -1.58 1.36
CA TYR A 43 17.23 -2.22 1.30
C TYR A 43 17.13 -3.74 1.50
N LYS A 44 16.39 -4.19 2.53
CA LYS A 44 16.14 -5.63 2.75
C LYS A 44 15.45 -6.26 1.54
N LEU A 45 14.40 -5.63 1.02
CA LEU A 45 13.69 -6.11 -0.18
C LEU A 45 14.64 -6.27 -1.37
N THR A 46 15.58 -5.33 -1.58
CA THR A 46 16.56 -5.43 -2.67
C THR A 46 17.57 -6.56 -2.50
N LYS A 47 17.83 -7.06 -1.27
CA LYS A 47 18.73 -8.20 -1.03
C LYS A 47 18.06 -9.55 -1.27
N GLU A 48 16.74 -9.61 -1.19
CA GLU A 48 15.96 -10.85 -1.40
C GLU A 48 15.80 -11.21 -2.88
N HIS A 49 16.07 -10.27 -3.79
CA HIS A 49 15.80 -10.42 -5.21
C HIS A 49 16.96 -9.88 -6.07
N GLU A 50 17.26 -10.54 -7.19
CA GLU A 50 18.19 -9.97 -8.19
C GLU A 50 17.68 -8.63 -8.74
N PHE A 51 16.39 -8.57 -9.04
CA PHE A 51 15.67 -7.35 -9.41
C PHE A 51 14.49 -7.14 -8.49
N THR A 52 14.33 -5.92 -7.99
CA THR A 52 13.25 -5.56 -7.06
C THR A 52 11.88 -5.79 -7.72
N PRO A 53 10.90 -6.38 -7.00
CA PRO A 53 9.53 -6.52 -7.49
C PRO A 53 8.92 -5.18 -7.94
N LEU A 54 8.10 -5.19 -8.99
CA LEU A 54 7.36 -4.01 -9.45
C LEU A 54 6.48 -3.47 -8.31
N LEU A 55 6.35 -2.14 -8.22
CA LEU A 55 5.65 -1.45 -7.11
C LEU A 55 6.25 -1.72 -5.72
N TRP A 56 7.40 -2.39 -5.65
CA TRP A 56 8.04 -2.88 -4.43
C TRP A 56 7.13 -3.79 -3.58
N ASP A 57 6.33 -4.62 -4.24
CA ASP A 57 5.47 -5.61 -3.61
C ASP A 57 5.82 -7.01 -4.13
N ARG A 58 6.13 -7.94 -3.23
CA ARG A 58 6.58 -9.31 -3.53
C ARG A 58 5.58 -10.11 -4.38
N ASN A 59 4.31 -9.71 -4.44
CA ASN A 59 3.30 -10.33 -5.28
C ASN A 59 3.43 -9.94 -6.77
N TYR A 60 4.26 -8.95 -7.09
CA TYR A 60 4.49 -8.49 -8.44
C TYR A 60 5.79 -9.06 -9.03
N PRO A 61 5.86 -9.21 -10.37
CA PRO A 61 7.07 -9.68 -11.04
C PRO A 61 8.25 -8.71 -10.84
N PRO A 62 9.49 -9.20 -10.93
CA PRO A 62 10.70 -8.37 -10.87
C PRO A 62 10.70 -7.27 -11.93
N SER A 63 11.30 -6.11 -11.64
CA SER A 63 11.30 -4.97 -12.56
C SER A 63 12.59 -4.16 -12.58
N ILE A 64 13.05 -3.76 -13.77
CA ILE A 64 14.22 -2.90 -13.96
C ILE A 64 13.91 -1.48 -13.49
N ILE A 65 12.75 -0.93 -13.84
CA ILE A 65 12.32 0.39 -13.34
C ILE A 65 12.23 0.40 -11.81
N ALA A 66 11.67 -0.65 -11.20
CA ALA A 66 11.58 -0.72 -9.73
C ALA A 66 12.95 -0.82 -9.06
N THR A 67 13.87 -1.57 -9.65
CA THR A 67 15.26 -1.69 -9.22
C THR A 67 16.02 -0.37 -9.35
N ALA A 68 15.84 0.36 -10.47
CA ALA A 68 16.44 1.67 -10.67
C ALA A 68 15.90 2.72 -9.69
N ASN A 69 14.60 2.71 -9.42
CA ASN A 69 14.00 3.56 -8.39
C ASN A 69 14.53 3.24 -6.99
N ALA A 70 14.75 1.96 -6.69
CA ALA A 70 15.35 1.55 -5.42
C ALA A 70 16.78 2.05 -5.29
N LEU A 71 17.61 1.89 -6.34
CA LEU A 71 18.97 2.44 -6.37
C LEU A 71 18.99 3.95 -6.13
N LEU A 72 18.08 4.71 -6.75
CA LEU A 72 17.94 6.16 -6.54
C LEU A 72 17.69 6.53 -5.07
N VAL A 73 16.83 5.78 -4.39
CA VAL A 73 16.50 5.99 -2.98
C VAL A 73 17.70 5.60 -2.10
N LEU A 74 18.23 4.39 -2.28
CA LEU A 74 19.24 3.80 -1.40
C LEU A 74 20.62 4.47 -1.51
N THR A 75 20.94 5.06 -2.66
CA THR A 75 22.21 5.80 -2.85
C THR A 75 22.35 6.93 -1.82
N LYS A 76 21.24 7.50 -1.33
CA LYS A 76 21.24 8.49 -0.25
C LYS A 76 21.35 7.81 1.12
N GLY A 77 22.54 7.32 1.44
CA GLY A 77 22.88 6.80 2.77
C GLY A 77 23.56 5.43 2.76
N ARG A 78 23.39 4.65 1.69
CA ARG A 78 23.92 3.27 1.59
C ARG A 78 24.78 3.01 0.36
N LYS A 79 25.29 4.07 -0.30
CA LYS A 79 26.01 3.97 -1.58
C LYS A 79 27.05 2.84 -1.63
N CYS A 80 27.89 2.68 -0.61
CA CYS A 80 28.96 1.66 -0.60
C CYS A 80 28.46 0.20 -0.57
N GLU A 81 27.16 -0.06 -0.42
CA GLU A 81 26.61 -1.41 -0.28
C GLU A 81 25.79 -1.88 -1.52
N LEU A 82 25.75 -1.07 -2.59
CA LEU A 82 24.80 -1.24 -3.70
C LEU A 82 25.43 -1.71 -5.02
N ASP A 83 26.71 -2.07 -5.04
CA ASP A 83 27.40 -2.53 -6.25
C ASP A 83 26.70 -3.73 -6.90
N TYR A 84 26.06 -4.59 -6.09
CA TYR A 84 25.29 -5.72 -6.61
C TYR A 84 24.08 -5.29 -7.45
N ILE A 85 23.39 -4.19 -7.09
CA ILE A 85 22.26 -3.64 -7.86
C ILE A 85 22.77 -3.07 -9.18
N VAL A 86 23.88 -2.34 -9.12
CA VAL A 86 24.53 -1.74 -10.29
C VAL A 86 24.98 -2.82 -11.26
N ASN A 87 25.63 -3.88 -10.76
CA ASN A 87 26.06 -5.02 -11.55
C ASN A 87 24.87 -5.76 -12.19
N ALA A 88 23.78 -5.99 -11.44
CA ALA A 88 22.57 -6.62 -11.97
C ALA A 88 21.96 -5.79 -13.12
N LEU A 89 21.82 -4.48 -12.92
CA LEU A 89 21.34 -3.57 -13.95
C LEU A 89 22.28 -3.55 -15.16
N ASN A 90 23.60 -3.48 -14.96
CA ASN A 90 24.57 -3.47 -16.06
C ASN A 90 24.53 -4.78 -16.87
N ASN A 91 24.45 -5.94 -16.21
CA ASN A 91 24.36 -7.25 -16.87
C ASN A 91 23.08 -7.42 -17.69
N ARG A 92 22.00 -6.69 -17.34
CA ARG A 92 20.74 -6.71 -18.09
C ARG A 92 20.78 -5.88 -19.38
N ARG A 93 21.82 -5.05 -19.56
CA ARG A 93 21.95 -4.17 -20.71
C ARG A 93 22.04 -5.00 -22.00
N SER A 94 21.21 -4.64 -22.99
CA SER A 94 21.23 -5.32 -24.29
C SER A 94 22.51 -5.01 -25.08
N LYS A 95 22.80 -5.82 -26.12
CA LYS A 95 23.92 -5.56 -27.05
C LYS A 95 23.82 -4.19 -27.75
N ILE A 96 22.60 -3.71 -27.97
CA ILE A 96 22.34 -2.39 -28.53
C ILE A 96 22.46 -1.26 -27.49
N GLY A 97 22.72 -1.58 -26.22
CA GLY A 97 23.04 -0.65 -25.14
C GLY A 97 21.85 -0.09 -24.37
N PHE A 98 20.63 -0.55 -24.66
CA PHE A 98 19.39 -0.17 -23.98
C PHE A 98 18.96 -1.21 -22.94
N TRP A 99 18.16 -0.78 -21.97
CA TRP A 99 17.51 -1.64 -20.98
C TRP A 99 16.08 -1.93 -21.38
N SER A 100 15.77 -3.22 -21.48
CA SER A 100 14.40 -3.69 -21.65
C SER A 100 13.85 -4.23 -20.36
N GLU A 101 12.60 -3.90 -20.09
CA GLU A 101 11.87 -4.39 -18.94
C GLU A 101 11.65 -5.91 -18.97
N ILE A 102 11.37 -6.51 -17.82
CA ILE A 102 11.16 -7.97 -17.74
C ILE A 102 9.78 -8.32 -18.34
N HIS A 103 9.72 -9.38 -19.16
CA HIS A 103 8.54 -9.72 -19.96
C HIS A 103 7.26 -9.87 -19.13
N SER A 104 7.35 -10.53 -17.96
CA SER A 104 6.22 -10.70 -17.02
C SER A 104 5.65 -9.40 -16.47
N THR A 105 6.43 -8.33 -16.49
CA THR A 105 6.11 -7.01 -15.90
C THR A 105 5.36 -6.12 -16.89
N ILE A 106 5.54 -6.37 -18.19
CA ILE A 106 4.97 -5.59 -19.28
C ILE A 106 3.43 -5.49 -19.23
N PRO A 107 2.65 -6.56 -18.98
CA PRO A 107 1.18 -6.47 -18.89
C PRO A 107 0.69 -5.51 -17.81
N ILE A 108 1.46 -5.36 -16.73
CA ILE A 108 1.14 -4.48 -15.60
C ILE A 108 1.53 -3.05 -15.95
N LEU A 109 2.73 -2.86 -16.51
CA LEU A 109 3.23 -1.56 -16.96
C LEU A 109 2.35 -0.90 -18.02
N LYS A 110 1.75 -1.67 -18.93
CA LYS A 110 0.74 -1.19 -19.88
C LYS A 110 -0.42 -0.44 -19.21
N LYS A 111 -0.77 -0.80 -17.97
CA LYS A 111 -1.89 -0.20 -17.23
C LYS A 111 -1.46 1.03 -16.41
N ILE A 112 -0.16 1.17 -16.13
CA ILE A 112 0.36 2.16 -15.18
C ILE A 112 1.29 3.21 -15.77
N LEU A 113 1.93 2.95 -16.91
CA LEU A 113 2.80 3.93 -17.56
C LEU A 113 1.98 5.02 -18.28
N PRO A 114 2.47 6.26 -18.29
CA PRO A 114 1.67 7.42 -18.67
C PRO A 114 1.68 7.75 -20.16
N PHE A 115 2.44 7.02 -21.00
CA PHE A 115 2.57 7.25 -22.44
C PHE A 115 1.87 6.15 -23.24
N GLU A 116 1.54 6.43 -24.51
CA GLU A 116 0.91 5.41 -25.35
C GLU A 116 1.87 4.24 -25.54
N TRP A 117 1.30 3.04 -25.46
CA TRP A 117 2.09 1.82 -25.41
C TRP A 117 2.88 1.59 -26.70
N ASN A 118 4.19 1.47 -26.55
CA ASN A 118 5.13 1.11 -27.60
C ASN A 118 6.38 0.48 -26.95
N TYR A 119 6.88 -0.64 -27.49
CA TYR A 119 8.04 -1.34 -26.94
C TYR A 119 9.33 -0.51 -26.96
N THR A 120 9.56 0.24 -28.03
CA THR A 120 10.66 1.20 -28.16
C THR A 120 10.53 2.30 -27.11
N ARG A 121 9.34 2.90 -26.94
CA ARG A 121 9.08 3.89 -25.87
C ARG A 121 9.40 3.34 -24.49
N LEU A 122 8.91 2.12 -24.19
CA LEU A 122 9.19 1.47 -22.91
C LEU A 122 10.68 1.24 -22.71
N SER A 123 11.39 0.75 -23.72
CA SER A 123 12.83 0.48 -23.66
C SER A 123 13.63 1.77 -23.39
N VAL A 124 13.33 2.85 -24.12
CA VAL A 124 13.99 4.14 -23.89
C VAL A 124 13.63 4.68 -22.51
N TYR A 125 12.36 4.69 -22.11
CA TYR A 125 11.95 5.16 -20.79
C TYR A 125 12.61 4.38 -19.64
N THR A 126 12.64 3.04 -19.75
CA THR A 126 13.32 2.17 -18.79
C THR A 126 14.80 2.54 -18.71
N SER A 127 15.44 2.74 -19.87
CA SER A 127 16.84 3.16 -19.95
C SER A 127 17.07 4.53 -19.30
N LEU A 128 16.17 5.50 -19.47
CA LEU A 128 16.25 6.81 -18.81
C LEU A 128 16.17 6.70 -17.28
N ARG A 129 15.31 5.81 -16.75
CA ARG A 129 15.23 5.54 -15.30
C ARG A 129 16.52 4.91 -14.77
N VAL A 130 17.08 3.94 -15.50
CA VAL A 130 18.37 3.33 -15.16
C VAL A 130 19.50 4.36 -15.23
N LEU A 131 19.55 5.17 -16.29
CA LEU A 131 20.55 6.21 -16.49
C LEU A 131 20.61 7.18 -15.31
N LYS A 132 19.45 7.67 -14.88
CA LYS A 132 19.34 8.57 -13.75
C LYS A 132 19.84 7.93 -12.46
N ALA A 133 19.53 6.65 -12.24
CA ALA A 133 20.01 5.90 -11.08
C ALA A 133 21.53 5.71 -11.11
N MET A 134 22.09 5.32 -12.25
CA MET A 134 23.52 5.14 -12.46
C MET A 134 24.31 6.45 -12.34
N SER A 135 23.80 7.53 -12.91
CA SER A 135 24.37 8.88 -12.77
C SER A 135 24.40 9.31 -11.30
N THR A 136 23.29 9.12 -10.57
CA THR A 136 23.23 9.42 -9.13
C THR A 136 24.22 8.58 -8.32
N TYR A 137 24.44 7.32 -8.72
CA TYR A 137 25.42 6.43 -8.11
C TYR A 137 26.87 6.76 -8.51
N GLY A 138 27.10 7.46 -9.63
CA GLY A 138 28.43 7.88 -10.10
C GLY A 138 29.07 6.95 -11.14
N TYR A 139 28.28 6.25 -11.96
CA TYR A 139 28.76 5.41 -13.07
C TYR A 139 28.67 6.14 -14.41
N GLU A 140 29.58 7.09 -14.64
CA GLU A 140 29.54 7.98 -15.82
C GLU A 140 29.84 7.27 -17.15
N ASP A 141 30.73 6.27 -17.19
CA ASP A 141 31.10 5.59 -18.44
C ASP A 141 29.91 4.89 -19.11
N ILE A 142 29.08 4.21 -18.31
CA ILE A 142 27.87 3.54 -18.77
C ILE A 142 26.86 4.58 -19.30
N VAL A 143 26.77 5.73 -18.62
CA VAL A 143 25.90 6.84 -19.01
C VAL A 143 26.31 7.36 -20.38
N LEU A 144 27.60 7.66 -20.58
CA LEU A 144 28.11 8.21 -21.84
C LEU A 144 27.96 7.22 -23.01
N ASP A 145 28.20 5.93 -22.81
CA ASP A 145 27.99 4.93 -23.88
C ASP A 145 26.51 4.79 -24.26
N PHE A 146 25.58 4.90 -23.31
CA PHE A 146 24.15 4.95 -23.61
C PHE A 146 23.78 6.19 -24.43
N ILE A 147 24.27 7.37 -24.02
CA ILE A 147 23.96 8.64 -24.67
C ILE A 147 24.38 8.63 -26.15
N ARG A 148 25.60 8.16 -26.45
CA ARG A 148 26.08 8.03 -27.84
C ARG A 148 25.13 7.19 -28.71
N ARG A 149 24.58 6.10 -28.15
CA ARG A 149 23.65 5.22 -28.86
C ARG A 149 22.27 5.84 -28.99
N LEU A 150 21.84 6.60 -27.98
CA LEU A 150 20.60 7.37 -28.00
C LEU A 150 20.62 8.44 -29.09
N GLU A 151 21.74 9.15 -29.27
CA GLU A 151 21.89 10.17 -30.31
C GLU A 151 21.81 9.56 -31.73
N ASN A 152 22.35 8.36 -31.92
CA ASN A 152 22.32 7.66 -33.21
C ASN A 152 20.91 7.28 -33.70
N ILE A 153 19.91 7.25 -32.80
CA ILE A 153 18.51 6.95 -33.14
C ILE A 153 17.64 8.22 -33.25
N GLN A 154 18.24 9.41 -33.16
CA GLN A 154 17.54 10.67 -33.40
C GLN A 154 17.20 10.82 -34.89
N GLY A 155 15.96 11.18 -35.18
CA GLY A 155 15.49 11.37 -36.55
C GLY A 155 15.99 12.66 -37.18
N ARG A 156 15.85 12.75 -38.51
CA ARG A 156 16.19 13.96 -39.29
C ARG A 156 15.36 15.19 -38.87
N SER A 157 14.16 14.98 -38.34
CA SER A 157 13.32 16.05 -37.79
C SER A 157 13.81 16.60 -36.44
N GLY A 158 14.89 16.06 -35.89
CA GLY A 158 15.37 16.39 -34.54
C GLY A 158 14.63 15.66 -33.41
N LEU A 159 13.52 14.99 -33.71
CA LEU A 159 12.79 14.18 -32.74
C LEU A 159 13.36 12.77 -32.67
N TRP A 160 13.35 12.18 -31.48
CA TRP A 160 13.63 10.75 -31.33
C TRP A 160 12.50 9.91 -31.91
N ILE A 161 12.87 8.83 -32.58
CA ILE A 161 11.95 8.04 -33.40
C ILE A 161 11.33 6.89 -32.60
N THR A 162 10.02 6.75 -32.73
CA THR A 162 9.25 5.55 -32.33
C THR A 162 8.44 5.07 -33.52
N ASP A 163 8.57 3.79 -33.89
CA ASP A 163 7.86 3.18 -35.04
C ASP A 163 8.00 3.98 -36.35
N GLY A 164 9.20 4.53 -36.59
CA GLY A 164 9.49 5.30 -37.81
C GLY A 164 8.96 6.74 -37.83
N ARG A 165 8.33 7.22 -36.75
CA ARG A 165 7.84 8.61 -36.63
C ARG A 165 8.51 9.35 -35.46
N GLY A 166 8.68 10.66 -35.61
CA GLY A 166 9.19 11.51 -34.53
C GLY A 166 8.21 11.63 -33.37
N ASP A 167 8.73 11.53 -32.14
CA ASP A 167 7.93 11.50 -30.92
C ASP A 167 8.22 12.67 -29.99
N ILE A 168 7.22 13.56 -29.83
CA ILE A 168 7.29 14.74 -28.97
C ILE A 168 7.40 14.38 -27.48
N GLU A 169 6.61 13.41 -26.99
CA GLU A 169 6.60 13.05 -25.56
C GLU A 169 7.96 12.43 -25.19
N LEU A 170 8.44 11.50 -26.02
CA LEU A 170 9.72 10.85 -25.80
C LEU A 170 10.89 11.84 -25.88
N THR A 171 10.88 12.73 -26.87
CA THR A 171 11.92 13.76 -27.04
C THR A 171 11.97 14.69 -25.82
N ALA A 172 10.82 15.12 -25.30
CA ALA A 172 10.76 15.93 -24.08
C ALA A 172 11.33 15.16 -22.88
N PHE A 173 10.99 13.88 -22.70
CA PHE A 173 11.58 13.06 -21.63
C PHE A 173 13.10 12.89 -21.77
N ILE A 174 13.60 12.67 -22.99
CA ILE A 174 15.04 12.54 -23.23
C ILE A 174 15.76 13.83 -22.82
N LEU A 175 15.27 15.01 -23.21
CA LEU A 175 15.85 16.27 -22.76
C LEU A 175 15.78 16.40 -21.24
N LEU A 176 14.63 16.15 -20.61
CA LEU A 176 14.49 16.24 -19.15
C LEU A 176 15.47 15.37 -18.36
N TYR A 177 15.88 14.22 -18.90
CA TYR A 177 16.79 13.28 -18.25
C TYR A 177 18.25 13.44 -18.68
N CYS A 178 18.49 13.83 -19.93
CA CYS A 178 19.79 13.73 -20.58
C CYS A 178 20.35 15.06 -21.06
N ASN A 179 19.68 16.20 -20.84
CA ASN A 179 20.10 17.49 -21.40
C ASN A 179 21.59 17.81 -21.15
N GLU A 180 22.11 17.49 -19.97
CA GLU A 180 23.50 17.76 -19.60
C GLU A 180 24.52 16.84 -20.30
N TYR A 181 24.08 15.70 -20.83
CA TYR A 181 24.96 14.70 -21.47
C TYR A 181 24.90 14.72 -22.99
N LEU A 182 23.83 15.26 -23.57
CA LEU A 182 23.64 15.32 -25.02
C LEU A 182 24.62 16.31 -25.67
N SER A 183 25.10 15.96 -26.86
CA SER A 183 25.83 16.88 -27.72
C SER A 183 24.98 18.10 -28.08
N GLU A 184 25.62 19.25 -28.25
CA GLU A 184 24.94 20.50 -28.62
C GLU A 184 24.15 20.36 -29.93
N VAL A 185 24.68 19.62 -30.90
CA VAL A 185 23.99 19.38 -32.19
C VAL A 185 22.69 18.60 -32.01
N SER A 186 22.70 17.51 -31.24
CA SER A 186 21.49 16.72 -30.99
C SER A 186 20.47 17.51 -30.16
N LYS A 187 20.96 18.26 -29.18
CA LYS A 187 20.17 19.12 -28.30
C LYS A 187 19.45 20.23 -29.08
N GLU A 188 20.17 21.02 -29.89
CA GLU A 188 19.60 22.11 -30.69
C GLU A 188 18.50 21.61 -31.64
N ARG A 189 18.72 20.47 -32.31
CA ARG A 189 17.72 19.87 -33.20
C ARG A 189 16.44 19.50 -32.46
N ALA A 190 16.57 18.87 -31.29
CA ALA A 190 15.43 18.49 -30.47
C ALA A 190 14.66 19.72 -29.94
N ILE A 191 15.39 20.72 -29.45
CA ILE A 191 14.83 21.98 -28.95
C ILE A 191 14.05 22.70 -30.05
N ASN A 192 14.63 22.86 -31.24
CA ASN A 192 13.96 23.52 -32.36
C ASN A 192 12.66 22.81 -32.74
N ALA A 193 12.67 21.47 -32.81
CA ALA A 193 11.48 20.69 -33.12
C ALA A 193 10.40 20.82 -32.03
N LEU A 194 10.79 20.78 -30.75
CA LEU A 194 9.87 20.96 -29.62
C LEU A 194 9.33 22.39 -29.54
N ARG A 195 10.14 23.40 -29.85
CA ARG A 195 9.73 24.80 -29.88
C ARG A 195 8.68 25.04 -30.95
N SER A 196 8.97 24.67 -32.21
CA SER A 196 8.01 24.79 -33.31
C SER A 196 6.71 24.04 -33.02
N TRP A 197 6.79 22.84 -32.42
CA TRP A 197 5.59 22.14 -31.98
C TRP A 197 4.84 22.93 -30.90
N LEU A 198 5.51 23.52 -29.91
CA LEU A 198 4.84 24.28 -28.85
C LEU A 198 4.17 25.54 -29.41
N GLU A 199 4.85 26.29 -30.27
CA GLU A 199 4.34 27.48 -30.99
C GLU A 199 2.98 27.18 -31.64
N GLU A 200 2.91 26.14 -32.46
CA GLU A 200 1.65 25.68 -33.09
C GLU A 200 0.55 25.35 -32.07
N GLN A 201 0.93 24.82 -30.90
CA GLN A 201 0.00 24.37 -29.87
C GLN A 201 -0.47 25.49 -28.93
N LEU A 202 0.23 26.64 -28.87
CA LEU A 202 -0.13 27.76 -27.99
C LEU A 202 -1.44 28.46 -28.41
N TYR A 203 -1.80 28.34 -29.69
CA TYR A 203 -3.06 28.84 -30.26
C TYR A 203 -4.26 27.91 -29.97
N LEU A 204 -4.01 26.67 -29.52
CA LEU A 204 -5.07 25.71 -29.18
C LEU A 204 -5.47 25.83 -27.71
N ALA A 205 -6.75 25.52 -27.42
CA ALA A 205 -7.28 25.49 -26.07
C ALA A 205 -6.38 24.72 -25.09
N ILE A 206 -6.22 25.26 -23.88
CA ILE A 206 -5.25 24.74 -22.89
C ILE A 206 -5.51 23.25 -22.59
N ASN A 207 -6.78 22.85 -22.52
CA ASN A 207 -7.21 21.50 -22.16
C ASN A 207 -6.89 20.39 -23.18
N VAL A 208 -6.59 20.72 -24.44
CA VAL A 208 -6.49 19.71 -25.53
C VAL A 208 -5.22 18.86 -25.47
N ASN A 209 -4.14 19.31 -24.79
CA ASN A 209 -2.86 18.59 -24.75
C ASN A 209 -2.02 18.93 -23.50
N ILE A 210 -2.65 19.14 -22.33
CA ILE A 210 -1.99 19.71 -21.14
C ILE A 210 -0.69 18.95 -20.81
N LEU A 211 -0.66 17.60 -20.90
CA LEU A 211 0.53 16.81 -20.58
C LEU A 211 1.70 17.11 -21.49
N LYS A 212 1.48 17.01 -22.80
CA LYS A 212 2.53 17.26 -23.79
C LYS A 212 3.02 18.70 -23.66
N LYS A 213 2.10 19.66 -23.51
CA LYS A 213 2.43 21.08 -23.28
C LYS A 213 3.28 21.27 -22.02
N THR A 214 2.95 20.60 -20.91
CA THR A 214 3.73 20.66 -19.68
C THR A 214 5.12 20.04 -19.86
N LEU A 215 5.21 18.83 -20.42
CA LEU A 215 6.49 18.14 -20.65
C LEU A 215 7.41 18.93 -21.57
N VAL A 216 6.89 19.42 -22.70
CA VAL A 216 7.65 20.22 -23.67
C VAL A 216 8.12 21.54 -23.05
N SER A 217 7.24 22.25 -22.34
CA SER A 217 7.63 23.49 -21.66
C SER A 217 8.73 23.25 -20.63
N LEU A 218 8.62 22.17 -19.84
CA LEU A 218 9.65 21.80 -18.87
C LEU A 218 10.98 21.41 -19.55
N ALA A 219 10.93 20.66 -20.66
CA ALA A 219 12.12 20.29 -21.41
C ALA A 219 12.85 21.51 -22.00
N LEU A 220 12.10 22.48 -22.53
CA LEU A 220 12.65 23.74 -23.03
C LEU A 220 13.26 24.58 -21.90
N ILE A 221 12.58 24.68 -20.75
CA ILE A 221 13.12 25.33 -19.54
C ILE A 221 14.42 24.65 -19.08
N ALA A 222 14.45 23.31 -19.02
CA ALA A 222 15.63 22.56 -18.66
C ALA A 222 16.81 22.81 -19.62
N SER A 223 16.50 23.19 -20.86
CA SER A 223 17.46 23.52 -21.91
C SER A 223 17.84 25.02 -21.95
N GLY A 224 17.38 25.83 -20.97
CA GLY A 224 17.74 27.24 -20.85
C GLY A 224 16.77 28.24 -21.50
N TYR A 225 15.63 27.78 -22.03
CA TYR A 225 14.62 28.68 -22.63
C TYR A 225 13.65 29.20 -21.57
N VAL A 226 13.42 30.51 -21.58
CA VAL A 226 12.50 31.17 -20.64
C VAL A 226 11.18 31.57 -21.31
N GLU A 227 11.19 31.70 -22.64
CA GLU A 227 10.06 32.18 -23.44
C GLU A 227 9.97 31.45 -24.79
N VAL A 228 8.73 31.28 -25.27
CA VAL A 228 8.39 30.86 -26.64
C VAL A 228 7.29 31.78 -27.14
N GLU A 229 7.50 32.39 -28.30
CA GLU A 229 6.71 33.52 -28.82
C GLU A 229 6.59 34.67 -27.81
N PHE A 230 5.44 34.77 -27.14
CA PHE A 230 5.07 35.80 -26.16
C PHE A 230 4.78 35.21 -24.78
N ARG A 231 5.01 33.90 -24.59
CA ARG A 231 4.68 33.21 -23.34
C ARG A 231 5.93 32.92 -22.53
N ASN A 232 5.96 33.50 -21.32
CA ASN A 232 6.86 33.06 -20.26
C ASN A 232 6.56 31.60 -19.89
N LEU A 233 7.51 30.69 -20.14
CA LEU A 233 7.32 29.26 -19.95
C LEU A 233 7.13 28.87 -18.49
N LEU A 234 7.77 29.58 -17.54
CA LEU A 234 7.65 29.29 -16.11
C LEU A 234 6.23 29.57 -15.63
N GLU A 235 5.68 30.73 -15.97
CA GLU A 235 4.28 31.09 -15.64
C GLU A 235 3.28 30.22 -16.39
N TYR A 236 3.60 29.82 -17.63
CA TYR A 236 2.78 28.89 -18.38
C TYR A 236 2.72 27.51 -17.73
N VAL A 237 3.85 26.96 -17.29
CA VAL A 237 3.88 25.70 -16.54
C VAL A 237 3.07 25.81 -15.26
N LYS A 238 3.23 26.87 -14.46
CA LYS A 238 2.40 27.09 -13.25
C LYS A 238 0.90 27.09 -13.58
N THR A 239 0.52 27.72 -14.68
CA THR A 239 -0.86 27.73 -15.17
C THR A 239 -1.35 26.32 -15.49
N LEU A 240 -0.55 25.54 -16.24
CA LEU A 240 -0.88 24.14 -16.58
C LEU A 240 -1.00 23.25 -15.34
N LEU A 241 -0.12 23.44 -14.35
CA LEU A 241 -0.13 22.69 -13.10
C LEU A 241 -1.33 23.02 -12.20
N SER A 242 -1.97 24.18 -12.40
CA SER A 242 -3.19 24.53 -11.66
C SER A 242 -4.44 23.84 -12.20
N VAL A 243 -4.37 23.27 -13.42
CA VAL A 243 -5.45 22.47 -14.01
C VAL A 243 -5.43 21.06 -13.43
N GLN A 244 -6.06 20.91 -12.27
CA GLN A 244 -6.08 19.67 -11.49
C GLN A 244 -7.47 19.05 -11.43
N THR A 245 -7.50 17.75 -11.23
CA THR A 245 -8.72 17.06 -10.77
C THR A 245 -9.06 17.47 -9.34
N PRO A 246 -10.30 17.24 -8.88
CA PRO A 246 -10.67 17.46 -7.47
C PRO A 246 -9.82 16.68 -6.46
N SER A 247 -9.16 15.60 -6.89
CA SER A 247 -8.28 14.79 -6.06
C SER A 247 -6.87 15.38 -5.88
N GLY A 248 -6.54 16.46 -6.60
CA GLY A 248 -5.21 17.09 -6.61
C GLY A 248 -4.23 16.47 -7.60
N SER A 249 -4.60 15.36 -8.26
CA SER A 249 -3.83 14.83 -9.38
C SER A 249 -3.99 15.70 -10.61
N LEU A 250 -2.97 15.73 -11.46
CA LEU A 250 -3.03 16.45 -12.72
C LEU A 250 -3.88 15.68 -13.75
N ASP A 251 -4.81 16.35 -14.44
CA ASP A 251 -5.69 15.72 -15.44
C ASP A 251 -5.13 15.96 -16.84
N TYR A 252 -4.82 14.88 -17.53
CA TYR A 252 -4.01 14.97 -18.74
C TYR A 252 -4.60 14.26 -19.95
N THR A 253 -5.58 13.38 -19.76
CA THR A 253 -6.48 12.83 -20.80
C THR A 253 -7.61 12.02 -20.13
N PRO A 254 -8.85 12.02 -20.66
CA PRO A 254 -9.96 11.19 -20.14
C PRO A 254 -9.71 9.67 -20.23
N ASN A 255 -8.77 9.24 -21.09
CA ASN A 255 -8.56 7.83 -21.44
C ASN A 255 -7.29 7.20 -20.85
N ARG A 256 -6.46 7.94 -20.08
CA ARG A 256 -5.25 7.37 -19.45
C ARG A 256 -5.51 7.07 -17.97
N SER A 257 -5.39 5.80 -17.61
CA SER A 257 -5.83 5.22 -16.33
C SER A 257 -4.95 5.51 -15.11
N ASN A 258 -3.76 6.12 -15.26
CA ASN A 258 -2.86 6.28 -14.10
C ASN A 258 -2.30 7.70 -13.91
N ARG A 259 -2.97 8.45 -13.03
CA ARG A 259 -2.64 9.83 -12.66
C ARG A 259 -1.50 9.93 -11.62
N LYS A 260 -1.13 8.83 -10.95
CA LYS A 260 -0.10 8.81 -9.87
C LYS A 260 1.29 9.03 -10.45
N TRP A 261 1.66 8.18 -11.41
CA TRP A 261 2.98 8.20 -12.04
C TRP A 261 3.26 9.56 -12.67
N ILE A 262 2.34 10.05 -13.50
CA ILE A 262 2.54 11.27 -14.27
C ILE A 262 2.63 12.52 -13.38
N THR A 263 1.83 12.58 -12.31
CA THR A 263 1.87 13.71 -11.37
C THR A 263 3.23 13.79 -10.70
N ILE A 264 3.78 12.65 -10.28
CA ILE A 264 5.08 12.59 -9.60
C ILE A 264 6.23 12.88 -10.56
N GLU A 265 6.20 12.31 -11.76
CA GLU A 265 7.21 12.56 -12.79
C GLU A 265 7.27 14.05 -13.18
N ILE A 266 6.12 14.69 -13.38
CA ILE A 266 6.08 16.14 -13.69
C ILE A 266 6.55 16.96 -12.49
N MET A 267 6.14 16.63 -11.26
CA MET A 267 6.58 17.37 -10.08
C MET A 267 8.08 17.24 -9.84
N GLU A 268 8.64 16.06 -10.10
CA GLU A 268 10.08 15.83 -10.03
C GLU A 268 10.83 16.81 -10.93
N HIS A 269 10.47 16.90 -12.22
CA HIS A 269 11.14 17.80 -13.15
C HIS A 269 10.82 19.28 -12.89
N ALA A 270 9.56 19.62 -12.66
CA ALA A 270 9.15 21.01 -12.38
C ALA A 270 9.84 21.57 -11.13
N SER A 271 10.03 20.75 -10.08
CA SER A 271 10.70 21.19 -8.86
C SER A 271 12.20 21.47 -9.05
N LYS A 272 12.85 20.95 -10.09
CA LYS A 272 14.26 21.28 -10.37
C LYS A 272 14.42 22.68 -10.96
N HIS A 273 13.44 23.11 -11.75
CA HIS A 273 13.53 24.35 -12.53
C HIS A 273 12.70 25.51 -11.95
N ILE A 274 11.78 25.24 -11.02
CA ILE A 274 10.94 26.25 -10.36
C ILE A 274 11.23 26.22 -8.85
N PRO A 275 12.15 27.07 -8.34
CA PRO A 275 12.58 27.03 -6.94
C PRO A 275 11.45 27.20 -5.92
N GLU A 276 10.49 28.10 -6.21
CA GLU A 276 9.31 28.32 -5.36
C GLU A 276 8.47 27.04 -5.22
N LEU A 277 8.25 26.33 -6.33
CA LEU A 277 7.53 25.06 -6.35
C LEU A 277 8.25 24.02 -5.49
N ARG A 278 9.58 23.89 -5.62
CA ARG A 278 10.38 22.97 -4.81
C ARG A 278 10.23 23.23 -3.32
N HIS A 279 10.36 24.50 -2.92
CA HIS A 279 10.25 24.89 -1.51
C HIS A 279 8.86 24.58 -0.94
N ARG A 280 7.80 24.98 -1.65
CA ARG A 280 6.42 24.76 -1.21
C ARG A 280 6.03 23.29 -1.21
N LEU A 281 6.43 22.54 -2.25
CA LEU A 281 6.21 21.10 -2.35
C LEU A 281 6.91 20.36 -1.20
N LYS A 282 8.20 20.67 -0.95
CA LYS A 282 8.94 20.12 0.20
C LYS A 282 8.20 20.38 1.51
N ARG A 283 7.80 21.63 1.75
CA ARG A 283 7.10 22.03 2.99
C ARG A 283 5.81 21.23 3.20
N TYR A 284 4.97 21.11 2.18
CA TYR A 284 3.68 20.43 2.31
C TYR A 284 3.82 18.90 2.41
N ILE A 285 4.70 18.29 1.60
CA ILE A 285 4.97 16.85 1.72
C ILE A 285 5.56 16.55 3.10
N HIS A 286 6.58 17.29 3.54
CA HIS A 286 7.19 17.11 4.86
C HIS A 286 6.15 17.20 5.98
N ARG A 287 5.27 18.20 5.96
CA ARG A 287 4.15 18.33 6.90
C ARG A 287 3.22 17.11 6.91
N ASN A 288 2.96 16.50 5.75
CA ASN A 288 2.12 15.31 5.66
C ASN A 288 2.84 14.06 6.17
N ILE A 289 4.12 13.89 5.85
CA ILE A 289 4.92 12.75 6.33
C ILE A 289 5.18 12.84 7.84
N ILE A 290 5.36 14.04 8.42
CA ILE A 290 5.46 14.24 9.88
C ILE A 290 4.27 13.62 10.64
N LYS A 291 3.05 13.73 10.09
CA LYS A 291 1.87 13.13 10.74
C LYS A 291 1.98 11.62 10.77
N MET A 292 2.45 11.01 9.68
CA MET A 292 2.70 9.59 9.60
C MET A 292 3.81 9.16 10.56
N ASP A 293 4.93 9.89 10.58
CA ASP A 293 6.06 9.69 11.49
C ASP A 293 5.63 9.74 12.97
N SER A 294 4.78 10.70 13.32
CA SER A 294 4.23 10.82 14.67
C SER A 294 3.35 9.63 15.05
N VAL A 295 2.54 9.12 14.12
CA VAL A 295 1.72 7.92 14.35
C VAL A 295 2.60 6.67 14.43
N HIS A 296 3.64 6.55 13.61
CA HIS A 296 4.61 5.46 13.66
C HIS A 296 5.31 5.41 15.02
N LYS A 297 5.84 6.53 15.52
CA LYS A 297 6.44 6.62 16.87
C LYS A 297 5.49 6.22 17.98
N VAL A 298 4.22 6.64 17.90
CA VAL A 298 3.20 6.21 18.86
C VAL A 298 2.97 4.71 18.76
N LEU A 299 2.87 4.17 17.54
CA LEU A 299 2.67 2.75 17.29
C LEU A 299 3.79 1.89 17.90
N GLU A 300 5.04 2.27 17.66
CA GLU A 300 6.22 1.62 18.26
C GLU A 300 6.17 1.63 19.79
N ASN A 301 5.84 2.78 20.38
CA ASN A 301 5.81 2.94 21.84
C ASN A 301 4.68 2.16 22.53
N ILE A 302 3.53 2.00 21.87
CA ILE A 302 2.36 1.33 22.49
C ILE A 302 2.30 -0.15 22.20
N GLU A 303 3.07 -0.68 21.23
CA GLU A 303 2.91 -2.07 20.76
C GLU A 303 2.95 -3.07 21.92
N LYS A 304 3.94 -2.95 22.80
CA LYS A 304 4.09 -3.83 23.96
C LYS A 304 2.91 -3.72 24.93
N SER A 305 2.53 -2.50 25.30
CA SER A 305 1.39 -2.26 26.21
C SER A 305 0.06 -2.70 25.61
N ALA A 306 -0.14 -2.51 24.30
CA ALA A 306 -1.32 -2.98 23.60
C ALA A 306 -1.37 -4.51 23.60
N THR A 307 -0.23 -5.16 23.32
CA THR A 307 -0.09 -6.62 23.35
C THR A 307 -0.40 -7.18 24.74
N GLU A 308 0.17 -6.62 25.80
CA GLU A 308 -0.09 -7.01 27.19
C GLU A 308 -1.56 -6.79 27.56
N TYR A 309 -2.12 -5.61 27.26
CA TYR A 309 -3.53 -5.31 27.53
C TYR A 309 -4.49 -6.31 26.86
N PHE A 310 -4.29 -6.59 25.56
CA PHE A 310 -5.14 -7.55 24.85
C PHE A 310 -4.92 -8.98 25.36
N ARG A 311 -3.69 -9.33 25.76
CA ARG A 311 -3.40 -10.64 26.35
C ARG A 311 -4.16 -10.82 27.65
N GLU A 312 -4.00 -9.91 28.61
CA GLU A 312 -4.67 -9.96 29.92
C GLU A 312 -6.19 -10.02 29.74
N LEU A 313 -6.74 -9.12 28.91
CA LEU A 313 -8.17 -9.05 28.64
C LEU A 313 -8.72 -10.37 28.07
N LEU A 314 -8.00 -11.01 27.14
CA LEU A 314 -8.40 -12.30 26.56
C LEU A 314 -8.13 -13.47 27.52
N GLU A 315 -7.07 -13.43 28.33
CA GLU A 315 -6.77 -14.45 29.34
C GLU A 315 -7.81 -14.49 30.44
N GLU A 316 -8.11 -13.35 31.05
CA GLU A 316 -9.05 -13.25 32.16
C GLU A 316 -10.47 -13.67 31.75
N ASN A 317 -10.92 -13.22 30.59
CA ASN A 317 -12.33 -13.39 30.17
C ASN A 317 -12.55 -14.66 29.32
N ILE A 318 -11.56 -15.06 28.50
CA ILE A 318 -11.76 -16.05 27.44
C ILE A 318 -10.89 -17.28 27.62
N LEU A 319 -9.62 -17.17 28.03
CA LEU A 319 -8.69 -18.30 28.05
C LEU A 319 -8.41 -18.90 29.44
N ARG A 320 -8.94 -18.32 30.51
CA ARG A 320 -8.76 -18.81 31.88
C ARG A 320 -9.10 -20.30 31.98
N GLY A 321 -8.14 -21.10 32.45
CA GLY A 321 -8.28 -22.56 32.62
C GLY A 321 -8.04 -23.41 31.36
N ILE A 322 -7.74 -22.82 30.21
CA ILE A 322 -7.54 -23.56 28.95
C ILE A 322 -6.07 -23.96 28.78
N LYS A 323 -5.82 -25.27 28.78
CA LYS A 323 -4.45 -25.84 28.77
C LYS A 323 -3.89 -26.13 27.37
N THR A 324 -4.74 -26.54 26.42
CA THR A 324 -4.29 -26.97 25.08
C THR A 324 -4.24 -25.80 24.09
N ASN A 325 -3.16 -25.67 23.32
CA ASN A 325 -3.00 -24.62 22.29
C ASN A 325 -4.11 -24.65 21.23
N SER A 326 -4.56 -25.83 20.80
CA SER A 326 -5.66 -25.96 19.84
C SER A 326 -6.96 -25.27 20.32
N MET A 327 -7.35 -25.50 21.58
CA MET A 327 -8.51 -24.83 22.16
C MET A 327 -8.29 -23.34 22.40
N LYS A 328 -7.06 -22.89 22.72
CA LYS A 328 -6.75 -21.46 22.80
C LYS A 328 -6.99 -20.79 21.45
N ILE A 329 -6.46 -21.37 20.36
CA ILE A 329 -6.62 -20.86 19.00
C ILE A 329 -8.10 -20.82 18.59
N TYR A 330 -8.86 -21.87 18.88
CA TYR A 330 -10.31 -21.89 18.64
C TYR A 330 -11.03 -20.74 19.34
N LEU A 331 -10.73 -20.51 20.62
CA LEU A 331 -11.35 -19.44 21.40
C LEU A 331 -10.92 -18.05 20.94
N LEU A 332 -9.68 -17.89 20.47
CA LEU A 332 -9.20 -16.65 19.85
C LEU A 332 -9.90 -16.39 18.52
N LEU A 333 -10.10 -17.42 17.68
CA LEU A 333 -10.91 -17.31 16.47
C LEU A 333 -12.35 -16.92 16.81
N LEU A 334 -12.93 -17.54 17.83
CA LEU A 334 -14.27 -17.21 18.30
C LEU A 334 -14.37 -15.76 18.80
N SER A 335 -13.35 -15.27 19.52
CA SER A 335 -13.24 -13.87 19.93
C SER A 335 -13.26 -12.93 18.71
N SER A 336 -12.45 -13.23 17.69
CA SER A 336 -12.42 -12.45 16.45
C SER A 336 -13.72 -12.53 15.64
N ILE A 337 -14.47 -13.63 15.74
CA ILE A 337 -15.81 -13.74 15.15
C ILE A 337 -16.78 -12.81 15.90
N PHE A 338 -16.73 -12.76 17.22
CA PHE A 338 -17.62 -11.91 18.03
C PHE A 338 -17.30 -10.42 17.90
N GLU A 339 -16.04 -10.04 17.62
CA GLU A 339 -15.65 -8.65 17.33
C GLU A 339 -16.50 -8.02 16.22
N GLN A 340 -17.01 -8.82 15.29
CA GLN A 340 -17.84 -8.33 14.20
C GLN A 340 -19.19 -7.75 14.67
N PHE A 341 -19.60 -7.93 15.93
CA PHE A 341 -20.87 -7.43 16.46
C PHE A 341 -20.73 -6.18 17.35
N HIS A 342 -19.51 -5.68 17.52
CA HIS A 342 -19.22 -4.53 18.37
C HIS A 342 -20.01 -3.25 17.99
N TRP A 343 -20.33 -3.07 16.70
CA TRP A 343 -21.05 -1.91 16.18
C TRP A 343 -22.56 -1.91 16.44
N VAL A 344 -23.15 -3.02 16.92
CA VAL A 344 -24.61 -3.15 17.06
C VAL A 344 -25.13 -2.40 18.29
N GLU A 345 -24.35 -2.36 19.38
CA GLU A 345 -24.76 -1.70 20.65
C GLU A 345 -23.60 -0.97 21.37
N ASN A 346 -22.46 -0.75 20.74
CA ASN A 346 -21.23 -0.22 21.39
C ASN A 346 -20.76 -1.03 22.61
N ARG A 347 -21.23 -2.27 22.80
CA ARG A 347 -20.74 -3.17 23.85
C ARG A 347 -19.49 -3.90 23.41
N ASP A 348 -18.63 -4.21 24.38
CA ASP A 348 -17.39 -4.93 24.13
C ASP A 348 -17.70 -6.35 23.61
N ALA A 349 -17.09 -6.76 22.50
CA ALA A 349 -17.29 -8.08 21.92
C ALA A 349 -16.91 -9.21 22.89
N ILE A 350 -16.01 -8.91 23.82
CA ILE A 350 -15.58 -9.80 24.90
C ILE A 350 -16.70 -10.06 25.89
N GLU A 351 -17.60 -9.10 26.13
CA GLU A 351 -18.79 -9.28 26.97
C GLU A 351 -19.74 -10.31 26.35
N TYR A 352 -20.01 -10.22 25.05
CA TYR A 352 -20.85 -11.18 24.34
C TYR A 352 -20.26 -12.59 24.36
N LEU A 353 -18.94 -12.71 24.17
CA LEU A 353 -18.26 -14.01 24.24
C LEU A 353 -18.22 -14.55 25.66
N SER A 354 -17.96 -13.72 26.66
CA SER A 354 -17.99 -14.10 28.08
C SER A 354 -19.38 -14.59 28.50
N LYS A 355 -20.44 -13.88 28.09
CA LYS A 355 -21.84 -14.29 28.30
C LYS A 355 -22.17 -15.61 27.59
N PHE A 356 -21.70 -15.78 26.36
CA PHE A 356 -21.87 -17.04 25.63
C PHE A 356 -21.18 -18.20 26.35
N LYS A 357 -19.95 -18.00 26.81
CA LYS A 357 -19.22 -18.99 27.61
C LYS A 357 -19.92 -19.29 28.93
N SER A 358 -20.45 -18.28 29.63
CA SER A 358 -21.13 -18.47 30.92
C SER A 358 -22.44 -19.23 30.80
N ILE A 359 -23.20 -19.02 29.73
CA ILE A 359 -24.38 -19.85 29.41
C ILE A 359 -23.99 -21.31 29.13
N ILE A 360 -22.72 -21.57 28.85
CA ILE A 360 -22.17 -22.88 28.51
C ILE A 360 -21.34 -23.51 29.67
N HIS A 361 -21.05 -22.79 30.78
CA HIS A 361 -20.21 -23.23 31.94
C HIS A 361 -20.77 -24.45 32.73
N GLU A 362 -20.03 -25.22 33.53
CA GLU A 362 -18.62 -25.26 33.98
C GLU A 362 -18.25 -26.76 34.15
N GLU A 363 -17.42 -27.31 33.25
CA GLU A 363 -16.47 -28.40 33.54
C GLU A 363 -15.73 -28.86 32.28
N LYS A 364 -16.26 -28.65 31.07
CA LYS A 364 -15.47 -28.75 29.84
C LYS A 364 -16.21 -28.02 28.70
N LEU A 365 -15.48 -27.37 27.80
CA LEU A 365 -15.96 -26.94 26.47
C LEU A 365 -16.55 -28.09 25.61
N GLN A 366 -16.68 -29.31 26.16
CA GLN A 366 -16.96 -30.63 25.57
C GLN A 366 -18.28 -30.80 24.80
N ARG A 367 -19.10 -29.76 24.58
CA ARG A 367 -20.39 -29.91 23.88
C ARG A 367 -20.73 -28.77 22.91
N LEU A 368 -19.71 -28.07 22.43
CA LEU A 368 -19.87 -27.07 21.36
C LEU A 368 -20.06 -27.73 19.98
N ASP A 369 -19.98 -29.06 19.87
CA ASP A 369 -20.29 -29.84 18.67
C ASP A 369 -21.81 -29.92 18.36
N ASN A 370 -22.68 -29.55 19.31
CA ASN A 370 -24.13 -29.55 19.18
C ASN A 370 -24.66 -28.16 18.75
N GLU A 371 -24.96 -28.03 17.46
CA GLU A 371 -25.43 -26.79 16.85
C GLU A 371 -26.70 -26.21 17.50
N LYS A 372 -27.69 -27.06 17.86
CA LYS A 372 -28.93 -26.59 18.49
C LYS A 372 -28.66 -25.94 19.85
N ARG A 373 -27.71 -26.48 20.62
CA ARG A 373 -27.31 -25.91 21.90
C ARG A 373 -26.57 -24.60 21.70
N VAL A 374 -25.63 -24.56 20.76
CA VAL A 374 -24.89 -23.34 20.40
C VAL A 374 -25.84 -22.24 19.95
N TYR A 375 -26.81 -22.55 19.08
CA TYR A 375 -27.84 -21.60 18.63
C TYR A 375 -28.62 -20.96 19.79
N ARG A 376 -29.10 -21.78 20.74
CA ARG A 376 -29.82 -21.28 21.92
C ARG A 376 -28.94 -20.38 22.80
N ALA A 377 -27.67 -20.73 22.96
CA ALA A 377 -26.72 -19.92 23.73
C ALA A 377 -26.41 -18.60 23.02
N LEU A 378 -26.17 -18.63 21.71
CA LEU A 378 -25.94 -17.43 20.90
C LEU A 378 -27.13 -16.47 20.94
N ARG A 379 -28.37 -16.96 20.80
CA ARG A 379 -29.57 -16.12 20.92
C ARG A 379 -29.70 -15.40 22.27
N LYS A 380 -29.22 -16.01 23.35
CA LYS A 380 -29.23 -15.39 24.69
C LYS A 380 -28.05 -14.43 24.89
N SER A 381 -26.97 -14.60 24.13
CA SER A 381 -25.72 -13.86 24.32
C SER A 381 -25.64 -12.63 23.44
N LEU A 382 -26.02 -12.77 22.18
CA LEU A 382 -25.95 -11.74 21.16
C LEU A 382 -27.10 -10.72 21.25
N PRO A 383 -26.93 -9.51 20.69
CA PRO A 383 -28.02 -8.53 20.57
C PRO A 383 -29.23 -9.05 19.81
N ASN A 384 -30.43 -8.66 20.25
CA ASN A 384 -31.71 -9.05 19.62
C ASN A 384 -31.83 -8.59 18.15
N ARG A 385 -31.03 -7.60 17.74
CA ARG A 385 -30.99 -7.07 16.36
C ARG A 385 -30.30 -8.02 15.36
N ILE A 386 -29.61 -9.05 15.84
CA ILE A 386 -28.96 -10.03 14.97
C ILE A 386 -30.01 -11.04 14.49
N GLY A 387 -30.23 -11.08 13.17
CA GLY A 387 -31.23 -11.95 12.55
C GLY A 387 -31.00 -13.44 12.79
N ASN A 388 -32.08 -14.21 12.88
CA ASN A 388 -32.05 -15.65 13.19
C ASN A 388 -31.19 -16.47 12.24
N ASN A 389 -31.19 -16.11 10.95
CA ASN A 389 -30.38 -16.76 9.94
C ASN A 389 -28.88 -16.60 10.26
N THR A 390 -28.44 -15.39 10.61
CA THR A 390 -27.05 -15.12 11.02
C THR A 390 -26.66 -15.90 12.28
N VAL A 391 -27.57 -15.99 13.27
CA VAL A 391 -27.32 -16.78 14.48
C VAL A 391 -27.21 -18.27 14.18
N HIS A 392 -28.02 -18.78 13.24
CA HIS A 392 -27.96 -20.17 12.79
C HIS A 392 -26.66 -20.48 12.07
N LYS A 393 -26.31 -19.67 11.06
CA LYS A 393 -25.02 -19.74 10.34
C LYS A 393 -23.82 -19.68 11.28
N LEU A 394 -23.87 -18.80 12.28
CA LEU A 394 -22.84 -18.71 13.31
C LEU A 394 -22.78 -19.98 14.18
N ALA A 395 -23.91 -20.55 14.56
CA ALA A 395 -23.94 -21.79 15.34
C ALA A 395 -23.30 -22.95 14.58
N THR A 396 -23.58 -23.09 13.29
CA THR A 396 -22.97 -24.09 12.41
C THR A 396 -21.45 -23.89 12.34
N THR A 397 -20.98 -22.66 12.09
CA THR A 397 -19.55 -22.33 12.07
C THR A 397 -18.85 -22.67 13.39
N VAL A 398 -19.41 -22.23 14.51
CA VAL A 398 -18.87 -22.47 15.86
C VAL A 398 -18.76 -23.97 16.14
N SER A 399 -19.77 -24.74 15.77
CA SER A 399 -19.83 -26.18 16.03
C SER A 399 -18.90 -26.98 15.14
N ALA A 400 -18.87 -26.66 13.84
CA ALA A 400 -18.01 -27.33 12.88
C ALA A 400 -16.52 -27.11 13.20
N LEU A 401 -16.13 -25.87 13.52
CA LEU A 401 -14.77 -25.56 13.93
C LEU A 401 -14.42 -26.20 15.26
N TYR A 402 -15.33 -26.20 16.24
CA TYR A 402 -15.09 -26.86 17.52
C TYR A 402 -14.69 -28.32 17.36
N ARG A 403 -15.43 -29.09 16.55
CA ARG A 403 -15.15 -30.52 16.27
C ARG A 403 -13.74 -30.76 15.69
N PHE A 404 -13.22 -29.80 14.93
CA PHE A 404 -11.84 -29.88 14.43
C PHE A 404 -10.84 -29.59 15.55
N PHE A 405 -10.95 -28.41 16.17
CA PHE A 405 -9.98 -27.96 17.17
C PHE A 405 -9.98 -28.82 18.44
N SER A 406 -11.11 -29.38 18.87
CA SER A 406 -11.17 -30.24 20.06
C SER A 406 -10.36 -31.52 19.91
N ASN A 407 -10.15 -31.98 18.67
CA ASN A 407 -9.49 -33.25 18.35
C ASN A 407 -8.09 -33.07 17.73
N TYR A 408 -7.65 -31.82 17.53
CA TYR A 408 -6.39 -31.53 16.86
C TYR A 408 -5.25 -31.29 17.85
N SER A 409 -4.15 -32.03 17.71
CA SER A 409 -2.90 -31.76 18.43
C SER A 409 -2.07 -30.74 17.65
N MET A 410 -1.99 -29.51 18.16
CA MET A 410 -1.19 -28.43 17.56
C MET A 410 0.31 -28.65 17.77
N ASN A 411 0.89 -29.55 16.97
CA ASN A 411 2.32 -29.87 16.98
C ASN A 411 3.07 -29.24 15.79
N ASN A 412 2.39 -29.03 14.65
CA ASN A 412 2.96 -28.46 13.44
C ASN A 412 1.95 -27.55 12.73
N LEU A 413 2.38 -26.33 12.40
CA LEU A 413 1.55 -25.30 11.77
C LEU A 413 1.18 -25.60 10.31
N LYS A 414 2.14 -26.13 9.53
CA LYS A 414 1.90 -26.45 8.12
C LYS A 414 0.93 -27.62 7.98
N GLU A 415 1.06 -28.61 8.85
CA GLU A 415 0.08 -29.70 8.97
C GLU A 415 -1.30 -29.17 9.37
N PHE A 416 -1.36 -28.22 10.31
CA PHE A 416 -2.62 -27.62 10.73
C PHE A 416 -3.37 -26.94 9.58
N TYR A 417 -2.68 -26.19 8.73
CA TYR A 417 -3.29 -25.55 7.56
C TYR A 417 -3.86 -26.59 6.59
N GLY A 418 -3.08 -27.62 6.30
CA GLY A 418 -3.48 -28.70 5.39
C GLY A 418 -4.66 -29.51 5.93
N ASP A 419 -4.66 -29.83 7.22
CA ASP A 419 -5.68 -30.66 7.84
C ASP A 419 -6.97 -29.89 8.12
N LEU A 420 -6.88 -28.61 8.49
CA LEU A 420 -8.06 -27.74 8.55
C LEU A 420 -8.70 -27.60 7.16
N PHE A 421 -7.89 -27.46 6.11
CA PHE A 421 -8.37 -27.42 4.73
C PHE A 421 -9.10 -28.71 4.33
N LYS A 422 -8.48 -29.89 4.53
CA LYS A 422 -9.12 -31.19 4.26
C LYS A 422 -10.42 -31.37 5.05
N TYR A 423 -10.41 -31.01 6.33
CA TYR A 423 -11.60 -31.06 7.18
C TYR A 423 -12.70 -30.11 6.67
N THR A 424 -12.33 -28.89 6.27
CA THR A 424 -13.25 -27.90 5.72
C THR A 424 -13.89 -28.39 4.44
N ILE A 425 -13.12 -28.96 3.50
CA ILE A 425 -13.67 -29.56 2.28
C ILE A 425 -14.71 -30.62 2.62
N LYS A 426 -14.40 -31.53 3.55
CA LYS A 426 -15.32 -32.62 3.92
C LYS A 426 -16.58 -32.13 4.63
N THR A 427 -16.47 -31.05 5.41
CA THR A 427 -17.52 -30.64 6.36
C THR A 427 -18.36 -29.47 5.86
N VAL A 428 -17.76 -28.52 5.12
CA VAL A 428 -18.42 -27.30 4.66
C VAL A 428 -19.06 -27.50 3.28
N SER A 429 -18.45 -28.30 2.40
CA SER A 429 -19.05 -28.58 1.07
C SER A 429 -20.43 -29.22 1.12
N THR A 430 -20.73 -29.94 2.21
CA THR A 430 -22.00 -30.65 2.41
C THR A 430 -23.11 -29.79 3.02
N VAL A 431 -22.78 -28.56 3.45
CA VAL A 431 -23.68 -27.65 4.17
C VAL A 431 -23.86 -26.31 3.44
N LEU A 432 -22.92 -25.93 2.57
CA LEU A 432 -23.08 -24.72 1.74
C LEU A 432 -24.17 -24.94 0.69
N ASP A 433 -25.09 -24.00 0.66
CA ASP A 433 -26.07 -23.89 -0.42
C ASP A 433 -25.48 -23.02 -1.55
N PRO A 434 -25.27 -23.57 -2.76
CA PRO A 434 -24.70 -22.82 -3.87
C PRO A 434 -25.49 -21.57 -4.27
N ASP A 435 -26.80 -21.58 -4.04
CA ASP A 435 -27.69 -20.48 -4.47
C ASP A 435 -27.70 -19.33 -3.45
N THR A 436 -27.45 -19.63 -2.17
CA THR A 436 -27.51 -18.63 -1.09
C THR A 436 -26.16 -18.28 -0.45
N ASP A 437 -25.11 -19.07 -0.72
CA ASP A 437 -23.75 -18.89 -0.17
C ASP A 437 -22.67 -18.76 -1.27
N LEU A 438 -22.99 -18.12 -2.39
CA LEU A 438 -22.10 -17.90 -3.55
C LEU A 438 -20.66 -17.49 -3.17
N ASP A 439 -20.50 -16.51 -2.28
CA ASP A 439 -19.18 -16.04 -1.83
C ASP A 439 -18.39 -17.15 -1.12
N LYS A 440 -19.06 -18.01 -0.36
CA LYS A 440 -18.44 -19.10 0.41
C LYS A 440 -18.03 -20.25 -0.49
N VAL A 441 -18.87 -20.58 -1.47
CA VAL A 441 -18.52 -21.53 -2.53
C VAL A 441 -17.33 -21.03 -3.34
N SER A 442 -17.30 -19.74 -3.69
CA SER A 442 -16.16 -19.12 -4.38
C SER A 442 -14.87 -19.16 -3.53
N ASN A 443 -14.95 -18.90 -2.22
CA ASN A 443 -13.80 -19.05 -1.34
C ASN A 443 -13.34 -20.51 -1.24
N LEU A 444 -14.25 -21.48 -1.17
CA LEU A 444 -13.90 -22.91 -1.14
C LEU A 444 -13.21 -23.35 -2.44
N ALA A 445 -13.71 -22.93 -3.60
CA ALA A 445 -13.08 -23.18 -4.89
C ALA A 445 -11.68 -22.56 -4.98
N ASN A 446 -11.51 -21.33 -4.45
CA ASN A 446 -10.19 -20.70 -4.36
C ASN A 446 -9.25 -21.44 -3.40
N ALA A 447 -9.74 -21.93 -2.26
CA ALA A 447 -8.95 -22.74 -1.34
C ALA A 447 -8.50 -24.04 -2.00
N LEU A 448 -9.37 -24.70 -2.77
CA LEU A 448 -9.03 -25.89 -3.56
C LEU A 448 -7.90 -25.62 -4.54
N ARG A 449 -7.98 -24.50 -5.27
CA ARG A 449 -6.94 -24.08 -6.20
C ARG A 449 -5.60 -23.85 -5.49
N ILE A 450 -5.59 -23.08 -4.40
CA ILE A 450 -4.39 -22.78 -3.62
C ILE A 450 -3.79 -24.07 -3.04
N GLY A 451 -4.62 -24.93 -2.45
CA GLY A 451 -4.19 -26.20 -1.88
C GLY A 451 -3.54 -27.13 -2.91
N ALA A 452 -4.00 -27.07 -4.17
CA ALA A 452 -3.42 -27.85 -5.28
C ALA A 452 -2.13 -27.24 -5.84
N SER A 453 -1.99 -25.90 -5.85
CA SER A 453 -0.86 -25.21 -6.52
C SER A 453 0.27 -24.78 -5.59
N GLU A 454 -0.05 -24.32 -4.37
CA GLU A 454 0.89 -23.65 -3.45
C GLU A 454 1.19 -24.49 -2.20
N GLY A 455 0.34 -25.47 -1.87
CA GLY A 455 0.45 -26.26 -0.64
C GLY A 455 0.05 -25.48 0.64
N PRO A 456 0.37 -26.00 1.83
CA PRO A 456 -0.03 -25.38 3.10
C PRO A 456 0.62 -24.01 3.32
N SER A 457 -0.20 -22.94 3.34
CA SER A 457 0.24 -21.56 3.53
C SER A 457 -0.75 -20.74 4.36
N ILE A 458 -0.33 -19.57 4.85
CA ILE A 458 -1.23 -18.62 5.54
C ILE A 458 -2.39 -18.20 4.63
N ARG A 459 -2.14 -18.07 3.32
CA ARG A 459 -3.16 -17.80 2.32
C ARG A 459 -4.18 -18.93 2.23
N LEU A 460 -3.74 -20.19 2.31
CA LEU A 460 -4.63 -21.35 2.38
C LEU A 460 -5.48 -21.31 3.65
N LEU A 461 -4.87 -21.04 4.82
CA LEU A 461 -5.60 -20.91 6.10
C LEU A 461 -6.68 -19.83 6.00
N CYS A 462 -6.31 -18.62 5.58
CA CYS A 462 -7.22 -17.49 5.45
C CYS A 462 -8.38 -17.81 4.50
N THR A 463 -8.08 -18.36 3.32
CA THR A 463 -9.12 -18.72 2.33
C THR A 463 -10.03 -19.84 2.81
N THR A 464 -9.45 -20.84 3.50
CA THR A 464 -10.19 -21.95 4.13
C THR A 464 -11.15 -21.42 5.18
N LEU A 465 -10.69 -20.58 6.10
CA LEU A 465 -11.54 -19.97 7.13
C LEU A 465 -12.66 -19.11 6.53
N ARG A 466 -12.40 -18.39 5.42
CA ARG A 466 -13.45 -17.61 4.71
C ARG A 466 -14.56 -18.46 4.10
N SER A 467 -14.35 -19.76 3.94
CA SER A 467 -15.36 -20.69 3.46
C SER A 467 -16.46 -20.93 4.50
N TYR A 468 -16.20 -20.66 5.78
CA TYR A 468 -17.21 -20.73 6.82
C TYR A 468 -18.12 -19.49 6.83
N PRO A 469 -19.43 -19.66 7.09
CA PRO A 469 -20.32 -18.54 7.35
C PRO A 469 -19.83 -17.64 8.49
N CYS A 470 -20.13 -16.35 8.42
CA CYS A 470 -19.78 -15.35 9.46
C CYS A 470 -18.27 -15.14 9.71
N ILE A 471 -17.38 -15.74 8.90
CA ILE A 471 -15.94 -15.42 8.88
C ILE A 471 -15.63 -14.60 7.63
N GLY A 472 -15.13 -13.38 7.85
CA GLY A 472 -14.68 -12.46 6.80
C GLY A 472 -13.26 -11.97 7.04
N VAL A 473 -12.79 -11.02 6.20
CA VAL A 473 -11.43 -10.46 6.31
C VAL A 473 -11.19 -9.77 7.67
N ASN A 474 -12.21 -9.08 8.21
CA ASN A 474 -12.23 -8.52 9.58
C ASN A 474 -11.85 -9.55 10.65
N THR A 475 -12.55 -10.68 10.66
CA THR A 475 -12.33 -11.77 11.61
C THR A 475 -10.92 -12.35 11.46
N ILE A 476 -10.45 -12.54 10.23
CA ILE A 476 -9.16 -13.16 9.96
C ILE A 476 -8.01 -12.26 10.41
N ALA A 477 -8.02 -10.97 10.08
CA ALA A 477 -6.93 -10.07 10.48
C ALA A 477 -6.80 -9.99 12.01
N SER A 478 -7.93 -9.88 12.74
CA SER A 478 -7.93 -9.93 14.21
C SER A 478 -7.45 -11.28 14.74
N PHE A 479 -7.90 -12.38 14.15
CA PHE A 479 -7.53 -13.72 14.58
C PHE A 479 -6.02 -13.95 14.42
N ILE A 480 -5.47 -13.62 13.25
CA ILE A 480 -4.04 -13.76 13.00
C ILE A 480 -3.24 -12.88 13.96
N TYR A 481 -3.65 -11.62 14.16
CA TYR A 481 -3.01 -10.73 15.13
C TYR A 481 -2.98 -11.31 16.54
N TYR A 482 -4.06 -11.94 17.00
CA TYR A 482 -4.08 -12.55 18.33
C TYR A 482 -3.15 -13.76 18.45
N ILE A 483 -3.16 -14.67 17.48
CA ILE A 483 -2.36 -15.90 17.58
C ILE A 483 -0.87 -15.65 17.33
N THR A 484 -0.49 -14.62 16.56
CA THR A 484 0.92 -14.32 16.25
C THR A 484 1.51 -13.26 17.16
N LYS A 485 0.80 -12.15 17.42
CA LYS A 485 1.35 -11.01 18.18
C LYS A 485 0.99 -11.04 19.64
N VAL A 486 -0.29 -11.23 19.96
CA VAL A 486 -0.74 -11.18 21.36
C VAL A 486 -0.27 -12.40 22.14
N PHE A 487 -0.41 -13.59 21.58
CA PHE A 487 -0.09 -14.83 22.29
C PHE A 487 1.13 -15.58 21.77
N ASN A 488 1.68 -15.19 20.61
CA ASN A 488 2.82 -15.86 19.97
C ASN A 488 2.69 -17.40 19.96
N ILE A 489 1.49 -17.90 19.66
CA ILE A 489 1.19 -19.33 19.57
C ILE A 489 1.73 -19.91 18.26
N VAL A 490 1.79 -19.06 17.24
CA VAL A 490 2.11 -19.41 15.87
C VAL A 490 3.07 -18.37 15.30
N ASP A 491 4.18 -18.81 14.72
CA ASP A 491 5.04 -17.97 13.89
C ASP A 491 4.58 -18.05 12.42
N ILE A 492 4.54 -16.93 11.71
CA ILE A 492 4.02 -16.87 10.33
C ILE A 492 5.01 -16.12 9.44
N ASP A 493 5.49 -16.80 8.40
CA ASP A 493 6.49 -16.28 7.47
C ASP A 493 5.99 -15.14 6.56
N ASP A 494 4.68 -15.03 6.30
CA ASP A 494 4.11 -14.05 5.35
C ASP A 494 2.85 -13.33 5.86
N VAL A 495 3.00 -12.55 6.92
CA VAL A 495 1.94 -11.68 7.47
C VAL A 495 1.56 -10.55 6.49
N LEU A 496 2.44 -10.20 5.55
CA LEU A 496 2.23 -9.10 4.60
C LEU A 496 1.14 -9.37 3.56
N SER A 497 0.85 -10.64 3.29
CA SER A 497 -0.27 -11.07 2.45
C SER A 497 -1.65 -10.80 3.06
N ILE A 498 -1.72 -10.47 4.36
CA ILE A 498 -2.99 -10.27 5.06
C ILE A 498 -3.48 -8.82 4.86
N GLU A 499 -4.66 -8.69 4.27
CA GLU A 499 -5.32 -7.39 4.13
C GLU A 499 -5.82 -6.87 5.47
N ILE A 500 -5.51 -5.59 5.76
CA ILE A 500 -6.14 -4.86 6.86
C ILE A 500 -7.55 -4.47 6.44
N PRO A 501 -8.57 -4.97 7.13
CA PRO A 501 -9.93 -4.82 6.71
C PRO A 501 -10.50 -3.51 7.26
N LEU A 502 -11.70 -3.10 6.80
CA LEU A 502 -12.31 -1.84 7.19
C LEU A 502 -12.68 -1.86 8.68
N ASP A 503 -11.79 -1.31 9.50
CA ASP A 503 -11.97 -1.15 10.93
C ASP A 503 -12.17 0.32 11.28
N TYR A 504 -13.39 0.68 11.68
CA TYR A 504 -13.75 2.05 11.99
C TYR A 504 -12.96 2.62 13.18
N ARG A 505 -12.45 1.76 14.09
CA ARG A 505 -11.63 2.20 15.23
C ARG A 505 -10.30 2.77 14.73
N LEU A 506 -9.69 2.09 13.76
CA LEU A 506 -8.47 2.53 13.10
C LEU A 506 -8.73 3.75 12.23
N ILE A 507 -9.78 3.71 11.39
CA ILE A 507 -10.14 4.81 10.51
C ILE A 507 -10.41 6.08 11.32
N ASP A 508 -11.08 5.98 12.48
CA ASP A 508 -11.33 7.13 13.36
C ASP A 508 -10.04 7.73 13.89
N ILE A 509 -9.12 6.90 14.41
CA ILE A 509 -7.79 7.34 14.86
C ILE A 509 -7.01 8.03 13.73
N LEU A 510 -6.85 7.36 12.58
CA LEU A 510 -6.04 7.84 11.47
C LEU A 510 -6.64 9.09 10.80
N SER A 511 -7.97 9.21 10.78
CA SER A 511 -8.65 10.40 10.29
C SER A 511 -8.38 11.61 11.19
N ARG A 512 -8.41 11.39 12.51
CA ARG A 512 -8.22 12.46 13.50
C ARG A 512 -6.79 12.98 13.57
N THR A 513 -5.81 12.13 13.31
CA THR A 513 -4.39 12.54 13.16
C THR A 513 -4.11 13.18 11.80
N GLY A 514 -5.07 13.14 10.88
CA GLY A 514 -4.93 13.70 9.54
C GLY A 514 -3.99 12.90 8.63
N VAL A 515 -3.68 11.64 9.00
CA VAL A 515 -2.94 10.66 8.18
C VAL A 515 -3.84 10.09 7.08
N MET A 516 -5.13 9.95 7.37
CA MET A 516 -6.14 9.44 6.44
C MET A 516 -7.24 10.46 6.22
N LYS A 517 -7.79 10.54 5.00
CA LYS A 517 -9.02 11.29 4.71
C LYS A 517 -10.18 10.30 4.62
N ARG A 518 -11.34 10.67 5.18
CA ARG A 518 -12.55 9.84 5.03
C ARG A 518 -13.09 9.99 3.61
N GLY A 519 -13.22 8.86 2.91
CA GLY A 519 -13.72 8.79 1.53
C GLY A 519 -14.80 7.72 1.36
N ARG A 520 -15.00 7.25 0.13
CA ARG A 520 -15.86 6.10 -0.16
C ARG A 520 -15.24 4.82 0.44
N ASN A 521 -16.05 3.80 0.72
CA ASN A 521 -15.57 2.58 1.42
C ASN A 521 -14.44 1.84 0.69
N ILE A 522 -14.47 1.78 -0.66
CA ILE A 522 -13.43 1.10 -1.45
C ILE A 522 -12.09 1.84 -1.34
N SER A 523 -12.08 3.16 -1.58
CA SER A 523 -10.87 3.99 -1.44
C SER A 523 -10.33 3.96 -0.02
N THR A 524 -11.22 3.91 0.98
CA THR A 524 -10.85 3.82 2.41
C THR A 524 -10.12 2.52 2.73
N ARG A 525 -10.45 1.39 2.08
CA ARG A 525 -9.76 0.11 2.32
C ARG A 525 -8.37 0.10 1.73
N GLU A 526 -8.23 0.56 0.49
CA GLU A 526 -6.94 0.68 -0.19
C GLU A 526 -6.01 1.61 0.58
N ASP A 527 -6.52 2.77 0.99
CA ASP A 527 -5.79 3.74 1.82
C ASP A 527 -5.35 3.13 3.16
N LEU A 528 -6.23 2.38 3.84
CA LEU A 528 -5.88 1.76 5.12
C LEU A 528 -4.77 0.72 4.98
N ASN A 529 -4.81 -0.11 3.93
CA ASN A 529 -3.77 -1.11 3.65
C ASN A 529 -2.43 -0.45 3.31
N ARG A 530 -2.46 0.61 2.50
CA ARG A 530 -1.28 1.42 2.19
C ARG A 530 -0.71 2.05 3.46
N ILE A 531 -1.54 2.66 4.30
CA ILE A 531 -1.09 3.29 5.55
C ILE A 531 -0.52 2.24 6.51
N ALA A 532 -1.16 1.08 6.65
CA ALA A 532 -0.65 0.00 7.50
C ALA A 532 0.73 -0.48 7.06
N PHE A 533 0.90 -0.66 5.75
CA PHE A 533 2.20 -0.96 5.16
C PHE A 533 3.21 0.16 5.38
N GLU A 534 2.84 1.42 5.18
CA GLU A 534 3.75 2.55 5.41
C GLU A 534 4.11 2.75 6.88
N LEU A 535 3.23 2.43 7.82
CA LEU A 535 3.54 2.52 9.25
C LEU A 535 4.46 1.39 9.73
N SER A 536 4.42 0.23 9.07
CA SER A 536 5.20 -0.96 9.42
C SER A 536 5.30 -1.90 8.20
N PRO A 537 6.28 -1.66 7.30
CA PRO A 537 6.42 -2.41 6.05
C PRO A 537 6.75 -3.89 6.24
N GLU A 538 7.36 -4.26 7.37
CA GLU A 538 7.61 -5.65 7.75
C GLU A 538 6.38 -6.35 8.33
N ASP A 539 5.40 -5.60 8.83
CA ASP A 539 4.22 -6.16 9.46
C ASP A 539 3.03 -5.19 9.46
N LYS A 540 2.12 -5.38 8.50
CA LYS A 540 0.88 -4.59 8.40
C LYS A 540 -0.04 -4.77 9.60
N LEU A 541 -0.05 -5.94 10.26
CA LEU A 541 -0.96 -6.22 11.37
C LEU A 541 -0.63 -5.39 12.62
N LYS A 542 0.61 -4.89 12.74
CA LYS A 542 1.02 -4.02 13.84
C LYS A 542 0.08 -2.83 14.01
N ILE A 543 -0.50 -2.30 12.93
CA ILE A 543 -1.49 -1.20 12.99
C ILE A 543 -2.68 -1.50 13.93
N LEU A 544 -3.03 -2.77 14.13
CA LEU A 544 -4.12 -3.18 15.01
C LEU A 544 -3.85 -2.84 16.49
N ALA A 545 -2.58 -2.65 16.88
CA ALA A 545 -2.22 -2.14 18.21
C ALA A 545 -2.85 -0.77 18.49
N LEU A 546 -3.15 0.06 17.47
CA LEU A 546 -3.87 1.33 17.66
C LEU A 546 -5.27 1.15 18.24
N ARG A 547 -5.89 -0.04 18.14
CA ARG A 547 -7.17 -0.33 18.81
C ARG A 547 -7.09 -0.14 20.33
N TYR A 548 -5.93 -0.38 20.93
CA TYR A 548 -5.67 -0.10 22.34
C TYR A 548 -5.95 1.36 22.69
N LEU A 549 -5.53 2.29 21.84
CA LEU A 549 -5.77 3.71 22.03
C LEU A 549 -7.25 4.04 21.95
N TRP A 550 -7.96 3.42 21.00
CA TRP A 550 -9.39 3.62 20.87
C TRP A 550 -10.14 3.14 22.11
N MET A 551 -9.84 1.92 22.57
CA MET A 551 -10.51 1.30 23.73
C MET A 551 -10.23 2.07 25.02
N ASN A 552 -8.99 2.46 25.29
CA ASN A 552 -8.63 3.07 26.57
C ASN A 552 -8.84 4.59 26.59
N TYR A 553 -8.67 5.29 25.46
CA TYR A 553 -8.66 6.76 25.46
C TYR A 553 -9.80 7.39 24.64
N CYS A 554 -10.31 6.72 23.60
CA CYS A 554 -11.39 7.29 22.78
C CYS A 554 -12.79 6.92 23.27
N THR A 555 -13.00 5.68 23.73
CA THR A 555 -14.29 5.22 24.27
C THR A 555 -14.32 5.21 25.80
N LYS A 556 -13.42 4.47 26.46
CA LYS A 556 -13.37 4.46 27.94
C LYS A 556 -12.97 5.81 28.55
N GLY A 557 -12.18 6.63 27.84
CA GLY A 557 -11.84 7.99 28.27
C GLY A 557 -13.04 8.91 28.50
N ARG A 558 -14.20 8.64 27.86
CA ARG A 558 -15.46 9.35 28.11
C ARG A 558 -16.17 8.94 29.40
N TYR A 559 -15.92 7.73 29.89
CA TYR A 559 -16.61 7.13 31.05
C TYR A 559 -15.74 7.06 32.31
N LEU A 560 -14.41 6.96 32.15
CA LEU A 560 -13.45 6.79 33.26
C LEU A 560 -12.66 8.07 33.59
N HIS A 561 -13.01 9.22 33.00
CA HIS A 561 -12.32 10.51 33.18
C HIS A 561 -10.79 10.43 33.05
N ILE A 562 -10.25 9.52 32.23
CA ILE A 562 -8.81 9.45 31.98
C ILE A 562 -8.40 10.80 31.37
N PRO A 563 -7.47 11.55 31.98
CA PRO A 563 -7.14 12.87 31.49
C PRO A 563 -6.69 12.79 30.04
N ALA A 564 -7.30 13.62 29.18
CA ALA A 564 -6.86 13.88 27.81
C ALA A 564 -5.34 14.10 27.71
N ALA A 565 -4.73 14.63 28.79
CA ALA A 565 -3.31 14.85 28.94
C ALA A 565 -2.45 13.57 28.86
N LYS A 566 -2.99 12.39 29.15
CA LYS A 566 -2.29 11.10 29.16
C LYS A 566 -2.43 10.31 27.85
N CYS A 567 -3.19 10.83 26.87
CA CYS A 567 -3.38 10.16 25.58
C CYS A 567 -2.08 10.22 24.74
N PRO A 568 -1.55 9.08 24.25
CA PRO A 568 -0.35 9.07 23.39
C PRO A 568 -0.50 9.88 22.09
N LEU A 569 -1.72 10.13 21.63
CA LEU A 569 -2.00 10.96 20.43
C LEU A 569 -2.19 12.45 20.74
N LYS A 570 -1.95 12.89 21.98
CA LYS A 570 -2.06 14.29 22.37
C LYS A 570 -1.08 15.14 21.55
N GLY A 571 -1.54 16.26 21.00
CA GLY A 571 -0.74 17.16 20.16
C GLY A 571 -0.60 16.72 18.70
N ILE A 572 -0.87 15.44 18.39
CA ILE A 572 -0.92 14.91 17.02
C ILE A 572 -2.36 15.00 16.48
N CYS A 573 -3.33 14.65 17.33
CA CYS A 573 -4.74 14.66 16.99
C CYS A 573 -5.27 16.10 16.82
N SER A 574 -5.95 16.36 15.70
CA SER A 574 -6.62 17.65 15.42
C SER A 574 -7.80 17.94 16.34
N CYS A 575 -8.27 16.94 17.10
CA CYS A 575 -9.22 17.19 18.16
C CYS A 575 -8.53 18.03 19.23
N ARG A 576 -8.90 19.32 19.34
CA ARG A 576 -9.13 19.89 20.67
C ARG A 576 -10.04 18.86 21.35
N LEU A 577 -9.50 18.08 22.29
CA LEU A 577 -10.32 17.29 23.19
C LEU A 577 -11.14 18.33 23.95
N LEU A 578 -12.25 18.77 23.34
CA LEU A 578 -13.14 19.78 23.87
C LEU A 578 -13.63 19.25 25.22
N PRO A 579 -13.35 19.93 26.33
CA PRO A 579 -14.20 19.78 27.49
C PRO A 579 -15.43 20.64 27.24
N ARG A 580 -16.48 20.08 26.64
CA ARG A 580 -17.85 20.60 26.67
C ARG A 580 -18.80 19.43 26.46
N PHE A 581 -19.26 18.79 27.54
CA PHE A 581 -20.47 19.16 28.26
C PHE A 581 -20.33 18.70 29.71
#